data_AF-A0A165MZ51-F1
#
_entry.id   AF-A0A165MZ51-F1
#
_cell.length_a   1.000
_cell.length_b   1.000
_cell.length_c   1.000
_cell.angle_alpha   90.00
_cell.angle_beta   90.00
_cell.angle_gamma   90.00
#
_symmetry.space_group_name_H-M   'P 1'
#
loop_
_entity.id
_entity.type
_entity.pdbx_description
1 polymer ?
#
loop_
_entity_poly.entity_id
_entity_poly.type
_entity_poly.pdbx_seq_one_letter_code
_entity_poly.pdbx_strand_id
1 'polypeptide(L)'
;MTEEDDQKDAWCCMFWALSLQEDFLTEKCLIQQSLEQKGHICKFLPKFHCELNPIEMVWGYAKYRFRAAADGKLATGKALVPQCLDMADTLTI
;
A
#
# COMPACT_ATOMS: atom_id res chain seq x y z
N MET A 1 23.09 -11.21 2.24
CA MET A 1 22.68 -10.35 3.35
C MET A 1 23.31 -10.96 4.57
N THR A 2 24.49 -10.48 4.97
CA THR A 2 25.27 -11.05 6.07
C THR A 2 24.50 -10.85 7.38
N GLU A 3 24.37 -11.91 8.15
CA GLU A 3 23.49 -12.05 9.33
C GLU A 3 24.05 -11.41 10.62
N GLU A 4 24.94 -10.42 10.54
CA GLU A 4 25.76 -10.03 11.70
C GLU A 4 25.58 -8.61 12.26
N ASP A 5 24.60 -7.80 11.80
CA ASP A 5 24.59 -6.36 12.14
C ASP A 5 23.27 -5.80 12.71
N ASP A 6 22.58 -6.51 13.61
CA ASP A 6 21.52 -5.86 14.40
C ASP A 6 21.25 -6.49 15.78
N GLN A 7 22.29 -6.73 16.58
CA GLN A 7 22.12 -6.96 18.02
C GLN A 7 21.75 -5.63 18.72
N LYS A 8 20.58 -5.06 18.39
CA LYS A 8 20.01 -3.92 19.11
C LYS A 8 19.57 -4.40 20.48
N ASP A 9 20.11 -3.75 21.51
CA ASP A 9 19.87 -4.12 22.90
C ASP A 9 18.38 -4.05 23.22
N ALA A 10 17.83 -5.14 23.77
CA ALA A 10 16.39 -5.33 23.80
C ALA A 10 15.62 -4.38 24.71
N TRP A 11 16.39 -3.61 25.47
CA TRP A 11 15.96 -2.71 26.52
C TRP A 11 16.37 -1.27 26.23
N CYS A 12 16.89 -0.98 25.03
CA CYS A 12 17.38 0.34 24.62
C CYS A 12 16.29 1.43 24.73
N CYS A 13 15.00 1.08 24.57
CA CYS A 13 13.90 1.98 24.86
C CYS A 13 12.60 1.23 25.19
N MET A 14 11.73 1.87 25.99
CA MET A 14 10.40 1.34 26.36
C MET A 14 9.57 0.94 25.13
N PHE A 15 9.66 1.74 24.05
CA PHE A 15 8.96 1.44 22.80
C PHE A 15 9.38 0.09 22.21
N TRP A 16 10.68 -0.17 22.13
CA TRP A 16 11.20 -1.43 21.57
C TRP A 16 10.87 -2.61 22.48
N ALA A 17 11.07 -2.45 23.79
CA ALA A 17 10.74 -3.46 24.80
C ALA A 17 9.24 -3.86 24.75
N LEU A 18 8.34 -2.88 24.57
CA LEU A 18 6.90 -3.12 24.38
C LEU A 18 6.60 -3.77 23.03
N SER A 19 7.25 -3.33 21.95
CA SER A 19 7.01 -3.87 20.60
C SER A 19 7.37 -5.36 20.47
N LEU A 20 8.24 -5.87 21.35
CA LEU A 20 8.62 -7.27 21.40
C LEU A 20 7.79 -8.12 22.36
N GLN A 21 6.88 -7.53 23.14
CA GLN A 21 6.00 -8.32 24.00
C GLN A 21 5.06 -9.17 23.12
N GLU A 22 4.72 -10.35 23.62
CA GLU A 22 3.96 -11.36 22.88
C GLU A 22 2.57 -10.85 22.47
N ASP A 23 1.91 -10.08 23.33
CA ASP A 23 0.62 -9.45 23.03
C ASP A 23 0.72 -8.49 21.84
N PHE A 24 1.75 -7.65 21.77
CA PHE A 24 1.95 -6.75 20.63
C PHE A 24 2.35 -7.48 19.34
N LEU A 25 3.13 -8.56 19.43
CA LEU A 25 3.54 -9.34 18.26
C LEU A 25 2.40 -10.17 17.67
N THR A 26 1.49 -10.65 18.52
CA THR A 26 0.37 -11.52 18.12
C THR A 26 -0.90 -10.73 17.78
N GLU A 27 -1.05 -9.52 18.30
CA GLU A 27 -2.24 -8.70 18.07
C GLU A 27 -2.28 -8.19 16.62
N LYS A 28 -3.36 -8.54 15.92
CA LYS A 28 -3.66 -8.01 14.59
C LYS A 28 -4.09 -6.56 14.70
N CYS A 29 -3.66 -5.72 13.77
CA CYS A 29 -4.13 -4.33 13.75
C CYS A 29 -5.64 -4.26 13.48
N LEU A 30 -6.29 -3.22 14.00
CA LEU A 30 -7.74 -3.04 13.91
C LEU A 30 -8.27 -3.10 12.46
N ILE A 31 -7.49 -2.59 11.50
CA ILE A 31 -7.85 -2.62 10.07
C ILE A 31 -7.88 -4.06 9.55
N GLN A 32 -6.88 -4.88 9.91
CA GLN A 32 -6.84 -6.29 9.54
C GLN A 32 -8.03 -7.03 10.16
N GLN A 33 -8.30 -6.82 11.45
CA GLN A 33 -9.44 -7.43 12.14
C GLN A 33 -10.77 -7.06 11.45
N SER A 34 -10.98 -5.78 11.14
CA SER A 34 -12.22 -5.31 10.50
C SER A 34 -12.42 -5.87 9.10
N LEU A 35 -11.35 -6.04 8.31
CA LEU A 35 -11.40 -6.61 6.98
C LEU A 35 -11.66 -8.12 7.02
N GLU A 36 -10.96 -8.84 7.88
CA GLU A 36 -11.12 -10.29 8.05
C GLU A 36 -12.51 -10.65 8.60
N GLN A 37 -13.08 -9.85 9.51
CA GLN A 37 -14.46 -9.99 9.99
C GLN A 37 -15.50 -9.89 8.85
N LYS A 38 -15.20 -9.15 7.78
CA LYS A 38 -16.04 -9.05 6.58
C LYS A 38 -15.75 -10.13 5.54
N GLY A 39 -14.83 -11.06 5.82
CA GLY A 39 -14.41 -12.12 4.90
C GLY A 39 -13.38 -11.69 3.86
N HIS A 40 -12.75 -10.52 4.01
CA HIS A 40 -11.69 -10.07 3.11
C HIS A 40 -10.32 -10.55 3.58
N ILE A 41 -9.42 -10.75 2.62
CA ILE A 41 -8.01 -11.09 2.90
C ILE A 41 -7.22 -9.78 3.01
N CYS A 42 -6.59 -9.54 4.16
CA CYS A 42 -5.68 -8.40 4.36
C CYS A 42 -4.25 -8.82 4.01
N LYS A 43 -3.70 -8.31 2.91
CA LYS A 43 -2.30 -8.56 2.51
C LYS A 43 -1.45 -7.33 2.79
N PHE A 44 -0.45 -7.46 3.66
CA PHE A 44 0.57 -6.44 3.87
C PHE A 44 1.71 -6.64 2.88
N LEU A 45 2.02 -5.59 2.11
CA LEU A 45 3.17 -5.57 1.21
C LEU A 45 4.42 -5.06 1.96
N PRO A 46 5.63 -5.46 1.53
CA PRO A 46 6.87 -4.92 2.09
C PRO A 46 6.91 -3.38 2.03
N LYS A 47 7.40 -2.76 3.10
CA LYS A 47 7.51 -1.30 3.17
C LYS A 47 8.54 -0.81 2.14
N PHE A 48 8.22 0.28 1.45
CA PHE A 48 9.07 0.93 0.44
C PHE A 48 9.33 0.12 -0.85
N HIS A 49 8.48 -0.87 -1.13
CA HIS A 49 8.51 -1.66 -2.36
C HIS A 49 7.25 -1.42 -3.20
N CYS A 50 7.10 -0.22 -3.76
CA CYS A 50 5.90 0.15 -4.53
C CYS A 50 5.75 -0.65 -5.82
N GLU A 51 6.85 -1.17 -6.37
CA GLU A 51 6.89 -2.08 -7.52
C GLU A 51 6.11 -3.39 -7.29
N LEU A 52 5.90 -3.79 -6.03
CA LEU A 52 5.14 -4.98 -5.68
C LEU A 52 3.63 -4.71 -5.53
N ASN A 53 3.20 -3.46 -5.63
CA ASN A 53 1.80 -3.07 -5.47
C ASN A 53 1.13 -2.91 -6.85
N PRO A 54 0.21 -3.81 -7.26
CA PRO A 54 -0.40 -3.78 -8.59
C PRO A 54 -1.15 -2.47 -8.90
N ILE A 55 -1.61 -1.75 -7.87
CA ILE A 55 -2.32 -0.49 -8.06
C ILE A 55 -1.43 0.60 -8.70
N GLU A 56 -0.11 0.52 -8.53
CA GLU A 56 0.83 1.50 -9.10
C GLU A 56 0.87 1.41 -10.63
N MET A 57 0.71 0.21 -11.21
CA MET A 57 0.61 0.06 -12.66
C MET A 57 -0.67 0.68 -13.21
N VAL A 58 -1.82 0.45 -12.55
CA VAL A 58 -3.11 1.05 -12.91
C VAL A 58 -3.02 2.58 -12.86
N TRP A 59 -2.46 3.14 -11.78
CA TRP A 59 -2.28 4.58 -11.65
C TRP A 59 -1.31 5.15 -12.67
N GLY A 60 -0.22 4.45 -12.97
CA GLY A 60 0.74 4.83 -14.01
C GLY A 60 0.07 4.98 -15.37
N TYR A 61 -0.71 3.96 -15.77
CA TYR A 61 -1.48 3.97 -17.02
C TYR A 61 -2.52 5.09 -17.04
N ALA A 62 -3.36 5.18 -16.02
CA ALA A 62 -4.41 6.19 -15.95
C ALA A 62 -3.84 7.61 -15.99
N LYS A 63 -2.70 7.87 -15.33
CA LYS A 63 -2.02 9.18 -15.38
C LYS A 63 -1.47 9.51 -16.75
N TYR A 64 -0.94 8.52 -17.49
CA TYR A 64 -0.50 8.71 -18.87
C TYR A 64 -1.67 9.16 -19.76
N ARG A 65 -2.81 8.46 -19.68
CA ARG A 65 -4.03 8.81 -20.44
C ARG A 65 -4.59 10.17 -20.04
N PHE A 66 -4.65 10.44 -18.73
CA PHE A 66 -5.11 11.71 -18.19
C PHE A 66 -4.28 12.88 -18.72
N ARG A 67 -2.95 12.78 -18.70
CA ARG A 67 -2.05 13.85 -19.18
C ARG A 67 -2.24 14.17 -20.66
N ALA A 68 -2.60 13.18 -21.48
CA ALA A 68 -2.88 13.39 -22.89
C ALA A 68 -4.22 14.13 -23.15
N ALA A 69 -5.17 14.04 -22.23
CA ALA A 69 -6.53 14.59 -22.39
C ALA A 69 -6.82 15.81 -21.49
N ALA A 70 -6.01 16.07 -20.47
CA ALA A 70 -6.26 17.11 -19.48
C ALA A 70 -6.06 18.52 -20.04
N ASP A 71 -6.95 19.43 -19.65
CA ASP A 71 -6.92 20.86 -20.00
C ASP A 71 -6.47 21.75 -18.82
N GLY A 72 -6.02 21.14 -17.72
CA GLY A 72 -5.63 21.82 -16.48
C GLY A 72 -6.80 22.26 -15.58
N LYS A 73 -8.06 22.05 -15.97
CA LYS A 73 -9.23 22.42 -15.17
C LYS A 73 -9.67 21.25 -14.27
N LEU A 74 -10.01 21.57 -13.02
CA LEU A 74 -10.47 20.56 -12.06
C LEU A 74 -11.79 19.90 -12.50
N ALA A 75 -12.71 20.64 -13.13
CA ALA A 75 -13.99 20.10 -13.59
C ALA A 75 -13.77 19.00 -14.64
N THR A 76 -12.96 19.28 -15.66
CA THR A 76 -12.53 18.32 -16.67
C THR A 76 -11.77 17.17 -16.01
N GLY A 77 -10.87 17.47 -15.07
CA GLY A 77 -10.10 16.47 -14.35
C GLY A 77 -10.98 15.46 -13.58
N LYS A 78 -12.02 15.94 -12.88
CA LYS A 78 -12.98 15.08 -12.18
C LYS A 78 -13.72 14.12 -13.12
N ALA A 79 -14.03 14.56 -14.34
CA ALA A 79 -14.67 13.71 -15.34
C ALA A 79 -13.68 12.71 -15.98
N LEU A 80 -12.43 13.12 -16.20
CA LEU A 80 -11.41 12.31 -16.87
C LEU A 80 -10.83 11.20 -15.99
N VAL A 81 -10.70 11.41 -14.67
CA VAL A 81 -10.05 10.41 -13.79
C VAL A 81 -10.74 9.04 -13.84
N PRO A 82 -12.07 8.92 -13.65
CA PRO A 82 -12.75 7.63 -13.78
C PRO A 82 -12.59 7.03 -15.17
N GLN A 83 -12.76 7.84 -16.22
CA GLN A 83 -12.63 7.37 -17.61
C GLN A 83 -11.24 6.80 -17.91
N CYS A 84 -10.18 7.43 -17.40
CA CYS A 84 -8.81 6.96 -17.60
C CYS A 84 -8.51 5.68 -16.80
N LEU A 85 -9.15 5.50 -15.64
CA LEU A 85 -9.07 4.26 -14.86
C LEU A 85 -9.83 3.13 -15.55
N ASP A 86 -11.02 3.39 -16.10
CA ASP A 86 -11.83 2.38 -16.79
C ASP A 86 -11.22 1.92 -18.13
N MET A 87 -10.29 2.69 -18.71
CA MET A 87 -9.51 2.27 -19.88
C MET A 87 -8.44 1.21 -19.56
N ALA A 88 -8.13 1.03 -18.29
CA ALA A 88 -7.09 0.12 -17.83
C ALA A 88 -7.64 -1.33 -17.90
N ASP A 89 -7.23 -2.07 -18.93
CA ASP A 89 -7.67 -3.46 -19.09
C ASP A 89 -6.93 -4.40 -18.13
N THR A 90 -7.67 -5.37 -17.59
CA THR A 90 -7.18 -6.42 -16.69
C THR A 90 -6.16 -7.37 -17.32
N LEU A 91 -6.04 -7.41 -18.65
CA LEU A 91 -5.00 -8.18 -19.34
C LEU A 91 -3.74 -7.36 -19.63
N THR A 92 -3.86 -6.02 -19.63
CA THR A 92 -2.76 -5.09 -19.93
C THR A 92 -1.94 -4.77 -18.67
N ILE A 93 -2.44 -5.14 -17.49
CA ILE A 93 -1.90 -4.79 -16.16
C ILE A 93 -1.71 -6.05 -15.32
#